data_AF-A0A2A6BBU6-F1
#
_entry.id   AF-A0A2A6BBU6-F1
#
_cell.length_a   1.000
_cell.length_b   1.000
_cell.length_c   1.000
_cell.angle_alpha   90.00
_cell.angle_beta   90.00
_cell.angle_gamma   90.00
#
_symmetry.space_group_name_H-M   'P 1'
#
loop_
_entity.id
_entity.type
_entity.pdbx_description
1 polymer ?
#
loop_
_entity_poly.entity_id
_entity_poly.type
_entity_poly.pdbx_seq_one_letter_code
_entity_poly.pdbx_strand_id
1 'polypeptide(L)'
;MDNNTENGTDPLPSLSDDRLAAGIIFVIGISGMIINFIGVLLTFRVRALRTSFGRLTAVHCAAECAILAIFTACQYADHNSYISRKIGQVSLYFWFVTLYSQFFIALNRFSLLFFPRIYKEVFQRRTHWLILFYALICVCHFCVYFGDGCDFYYNAETYFWEFADTSCGHAIAFWLDFAFGCAVCVIVLLLDVICVANMRKSDTVLGESLTLYEKKIRWRHTLVEFGHRSLQQHSYGSCRIWEMG
;
A
#
# COMPACT_ATOMS: atom_id res chain seq x y z
N MET A 1 52.50 28.63 -13.01
CA MET A 1 51.80 28.00 -11.87
C MET A 1 50.98 29.11 -11.26
N ASP A 2 49.77 29.34 -11.79
CA ASP A 2 48.83 30.32 -11.25
C ASP A 2 47.63 29.57 -10.69
N ASN A 3 47.32 29.94 -9.46
CA ASN A 3 46.47 29.23 -8.51
C ASN A 3 45.00 29.20 -8.91
N ASN A 4 44.40 28.03 -8.67
CA ASN A 4 42.98 27.80 -8.53
C ASN A 4 42.40 28.59 -7.34
N THR A 5 41.34 29.35 -7.59
CA THR A 5 40.28 29.58 -6.59
C THR A 5 38.96 29.74 -7.33
N GLU A 6 38.31 28.62 -7.66
CA GLU A 6 36.88 28.61 -7.97
C GLU A 6 36.13 29.00 -6.70
N ASN A 7 35.66 30.25 -6.65
CA ASN A 7 34.61 30.66 -5.73
C ASN A 7 33.31 29.98 -6.18
N GLY A 8 33.02 28.81 -5.62
CA GLY A 8 31.70 28.21 -5.63
C GLY A 8 30.76 29.01 -4.75
N THR A 9 30.27 30.14 -5.26
CA THR A 9 29.02 30.74 -4.77
C THR A 9 27.88 30.04 -5.49
N ASP A 10 27.27 29.07 -4.83
CA ASP A 10 25.97 28.54 -5.28
C ASP A 10 25.00 29.72 -5.44
N PRO A 11 24.31 29.86 -6.58
CA PRO A 11 23.35 30.94 -6.77
C PRO A 11 22.24 30.80 -5.73
N LEU A 12 22.00 31.86 -4.96
CA LEU A 12 20.85 31.97 -4.07
C LEU A 12 19.58 31.61 -4.84
N PRO A 13 18.69 30.76 -4.27
CA PRO A 13 17.48 30.33 -4.96
C PRO A 13 16.67 31.54 -5.43
N SER A 14 16.23 31.49 -6.68
CA SER A 14 15.45 32.58 -7.24
C SER A 14 14.03 32.56 -6.64
N LEU A 15 13.45 33.74 -6.40
CA LEU A 15 12.06 33.85 -5.90
C LEU A 15 11.04 33.06 -6.75
N SER A 16 11.34 32.83 -8.03
CA SER A 16 10.56 31.97 -8.91
C SER A 16 10.64 30.49 -8.54
N ASP A 17 11.81 29.99 -8.17
CA ASP A 17 12.03 28.59 -7.80
C ASP A 17 11.32 28.27 -6.48
N ASP A 18 11.41 29.19 -5.51
CA ASP A 18 10.73 29.07 -4.23
C ASP A 18 9.21 28.99 -4.38
N ARG A 19 8.65 29.85 -5.24
CA ARG A 19 7.20 29.85 -5.56
C ARG A 19 6.78 28.59 -6.29
N LEU A 20 7.63 28.06 -7.17
CA LEU A 20 7.36 26.83 -7.90
C LEU A 20 7.37 25.61 -6.97
N ALA A 21 8.41 25.45 -6.15
CA ALA A 21 8.53 24.38 -5.16
C ALA A 21 7.33 24.40 -4.20
N ALA A 22 7.02 25.59 -3.70
CA ALA A 22 5.84 25.84 -2.88
C ALA A 22 4.53 25.40 -3.54
N GLY A 23 4.32 25.75 -4.81
CA GLY A 23 3.13 25.36 -5.57
C GLY A 23 3.03 23.85 -5.79
N ILE A 24 4.14 23.18 -6.08
CA ILE A 24 4.19 21.73 -6.28
C ILE A 24 3.80 21.00 -4.99
N ILE A 25 4.39 21.37 -3.85
CA ILE A 25 4.10 20.77 -2.54
C ILE A 25 2.62 20.93 -2.20
N PHE A 26 2.05 22.12 -2.41
CA PHE A 26 0.64 22.37 -2.16
C PHE A 26 -0.29 21.50 -3.01
N VAL A 27 0.00 21.36 -4.31
CA VAL A 27 -0.81 20.54 -5.22
C VAL A 27 -0.72 19.05 -4.85
N ILE A 28 0.48 18.54 -4.56
CA ILE A 28 0.69 17.15 -4.14
C ILE A 28 -0.03 16.90 -2.80
N GLY A 29 0.13 17.81 -1.83
CA GLY A 29 -0.51 17.74 -0.52
C GLY A 29 -2.03 17.66 -0.62
N ILE A 30 -2.66 18.59 -1.33
CA ILE A 30 -4.12 18.64 -1.48
C ILE A 30 -4.66 17.43 -2.24
N SER A 31 -4.04 17.08 -3.37
CA SER A 31 -4.49 15.93 -4.16
C SER A 31 -4.35 14.61 -3.39
N GLY A 32 -3.21 14.40 -2.71
CA GLY A 32 -2.97 13.23 -1.88
C GLY A 32 -3.92 13.16 -0.68
N MET A 33 -4.23 14.29 -0.03
CA MET A 33 -5.24 14.33 1.04
C MET A 33 -6.62 13.92 0.54
N ILE A 34 -7.06 14.43 -0.62
CA ILE A 34 -8.36 14.07 -1.20
C ILE A 34 -8.42 12.56 -1.50
N ILE A 35 -7.40 12.01 -2.18
CA ILE A 35 -7.36 10.60 -2.56
C ILE A 35 -7.39 9.70 -1.32
N ASN A 36 -6.54 9.98 -0.34
CA ASN A 36 -6.47 9.18 0.89
C ASN A 36 -7.77 9.30 1.71
N PHE A 37 -8.35 10.50 1.80
CA PHE A 37 -9.61 10.70 2.51
C PHE A 37 -10.76 9.92 1.86
N ILE A 38 -10.83 9.91 0.52
CA ILE A 38 -11.77 9.05 -0.21
C ILE A 38 -11.52 7.58 0.13
N GLY A 39 -10.27 7.12 0.19
CA GLY A 39 -9.93 5.74 0.60
C GLY A 39 -10.47 5.37 1.99
N VAL A 40 -10.33 6.28 2.96
CA VAL A 40 -10.92 6.12 4.31
C VAL A 40 -12.44 6.05 4.22
N LEU A 41 -13.09 6.98 3.53
CA LEU A 41 -14.55 7.02 3.37
C LEU A 41 -15.10 5.76 2.70
N LEU A 42 -14.46 5.30 1.63
CA LEU A 42 -14.86 4.09 0.91
C LEU A 42 -14.83 2.86 1.81
N THR A 43 -13.81 2.74 2.67
CA THR A 43 -13.73 1.63 3.63
C THR A 43 -14.92 1.58 4.57
N PHE A 44 -15.40 2.74 5.04
CA PHE A 44 -16.55 2.79 5.95
C PHE A 44 -17.90 2.67 5.22
N ARG A 45 -17.99 3.17 3.98
CA ARG A 45 -19.25 3.18 3.21
C ARG A 45 -19.52 1.86 2.49
N VAL A 46 -18.48 1.22 1.93
CA VAL A 46 -18.63 0.02 1.11
C VAL A 46 -18.51 -1.22 1.98
N ARG A 47 -19.62 -1.96 2.13
CA ARG A 47 -19.64 -3.15 3.00
C ARG A 47 -18.59 -4.20 2.65
N ALA A 48 -18.28 -4.35 1.35
CA ALA A 48 -17.27 -5.27 0.85
C ALA A 48 -15.84 -4.90 1.29
N LEU A 49 -15.58 -3.63 1.61
CA LEU A 49 -14.27 -3.17 2.08
C LEU A 49 -14.11 -3.24 3.61
N ARG A 50 -15.15 -3.59 4.36
CA ARG A 50 -15.09 -3.72 5.83
C ARG A 50 -14.40 -5.01 6.31
N THR A 51 -13.46 -5.52 5.52
CA THR A 51 -12.61 -6.67 5.83
C THR A 51 -11.41 -6.24 6.68
N SER A 52 -10.62 -7.21 7.16
CA SER A 52 -9.37 -6.92 7.87
C SER A 52 -8.40 -6.10 7.02
N PHE A 53 -8.29 -6.44 5.73
CA PHE A 53 -7.52 -5.69 4.73
C PHE A 53 -7.98 -4.23 4.67
N GLY A 54 -9.27 -3.98 4.40
CA GLY A 54 -9.74 -2.61 4.24
C GLY A 54 -9.60 -1.76 5.51
N ARG A 55 -9.76 -2.35 6.70
CA ARG A 55 -9.49 -1.65 7.98
C ARG A 55 -8.02 -1.22 8.10
N LEU A 56 -7.07 -2.09 7.74
CA LEU A 56 -5.64 -1.74 7.74
C LEU A 56 -5.35 -0.63 6.71
N THR A 57 -5.92 -0.75 5.50
CA THR A 57 -5.80 0.28 4.46
C THR A 57 -6.37 1.62 4.90
N ALA A 58 -7.50 1.64 5.62
CA ALA A 58 -8.07 2.88 6.14
C ALA A 58 -7.16 3.56 7.17
N VAL A 59 -6.48 2.80 8.03
CA VAL A 59 -5.49 3.37 8.96
C VAL A 59 -4.31 3.96 8.19
N HIS A 60 -3.80 3.24 7.19
CA HIS A 60 -2.74 3.75 6.31
C HIS A 60 -3.15 5.05 5.62
N CYS A 61 -4.30 5.09 4.94
CA CYS A 61 -4.80 6.30 4.29
C CYS A 61 -5.05 7.45 5.28
N ALA A 62 -5.52 7.17 6.50
CA ALA A 62 -5.70 8.19 7.52
C ALA A 62 -4.36 8.79 7.99
N ALA A 63 -3.31 7.97 8.11
CA ALA A 63 -1.96 8.44 8.43
C ALA A 63 -1.36 9.28 7.30
N GLU A 64 -1.49 8.84 6.04
CA GLU A 64 -1.09 9.61 4.86
C GLU A 64 -1.80 10.97 4.78
N CYS A 65 -3.12 11.02 5.05
CA CYS A 65 -3.86 12.28 5.16
C CYS A 65 -3.23 13.22 6.21
N ALA A 66 -2.87 12.69 7.38
CA ALA A 66 -2.30 13.49 8.46
C ALA A 66 -0.90 14.02 8.12
N ILE A 67 -0.03 13.18 7.52
CA ILE A 67 1.31 13.61 7.07
C ILE A 67 1.19 14.72 6.04
N LEU A 68 0.35 14.53 5.01
CA LEU A 68 0.18 15.52 3.95
C LEU A 68 -0.45 16.83 4.46
N ALA A 69 -1.37 16.75 5.43
CA ALA A 69 -1.92 17.93 6.09
C ALA A 69 -0.83 18.71 6.85
N ILE A 70 0.02 18.01 7.60
CA ILE A 70 1.15 18.62 8.31
C ILE A 70 2.14 19.24 7.32
N PHE A 71 2.53 18.51 6.28
CA PHE A 71 3.48 18.98 5.28
C PHE A 71 2.99 20.25 4.56
N THR A 72 1.72 20.26 4.16
CA THR A 72 1.09 21.42 3.49
C THR A 72 0.97 22.61 4.43
N ALA A 73 0.71 22.39 5.73
CA ALA A 73 0.58 23.48 6.71
C ALA A 73 1.94 24.06 7.14
N CYS A 74 2.97 23.22 7.29
CA CYS A 74 4.31 23.61 7.74
C CYS A 74 5.08 24.45 6.72
N GLN A 75 4.65 24.46 5.46
CA GLN A 75 5.21 25.31 4.41
C GLN A 75 5.26 26.80 4.75
N TYR A 76 4.33 27.26 5.60
CA TYR A 76 4.23 28.67 6.03
C TYR A 76 4.74 28.89 7.47
N ALA A 77 5.29 27.86 8.11
CA ALA A 77 5.73 27.91 9.50
C ALA A 77 7.22 28.27 9.62
N ASP A 78 7.56 29.09 10.60
CA ASP A 78 8.96 29.37 10.96
C ASP A 78 9.60 28.13 11.60
N HIS A 79 10.69 27.64 11.00
CA HIS A 79 11.41 26.45 11.44
C HIS A 79 12.08 26.62 12.80
N ASN A 80 12.44 27.85 13.19
CA ASN A 80 13.05 28.14 14.50
C ASN A 80 12.05 28.10 15.65
N SER A 81 10.76 28.08 15.35
CA SER A 81 9.73 27.95 16.36
C SER A 81 9.79 26.57 17.01
N TYR A 82 9.81 26.55 18.34
CA TYR A 82 9.62 25.33 19.13
C TYR A 82 8.39 24.54 18.66
N ILE A 83 7.31 25.23 18.26
CA ILE A 83 6.09 24.62 17.77
C ILE A 83 6.35 23.85 16.47
N SER A 84 7.11 24.42 15.52
CA SER A 84 7.43 23.77 14.24
C SER A 84 8.22 22.48 14.44
N ARG A 85 9.22 22.50 15.33
CA ARG A 85 9.99 21.30 15.72
C ARG A 85 9.09 20.21 16.33
N LYS A 86 8.14 20.57 17.19
CA LYS A 86 7.21 19.58 17.77
C LYS A 86 6.20 19.05 16.76
N ILE A 87 5.74 19.87 15.81
CA ILE A 87 4.90 19.41 14.70
C ILE A 87 5.66 18.41 13.82
N GLY A 88 6.94 18.67 13.54
CA GLY A 88 7.79 17.74 12.80
C GLY A 88 7.95 16.41 13.52
N GLN A 89 8.26 16.42 14.81
CA GLN A 89 8.28 15.19 15.60
C GLN A 89 6.95 14.43 15.50
N VAL A 90 5.80 15.12 15.60
CA VAL A 90 4.47 14.50 15.46
C VAL A 90 4.24 13.91 14.06
N SER A 91 4.82 14.48 13.00
CA SER A 91 4.71 13.92 11.64
C SER A 91 5.36 12.53 11.55
N LEU A 92 6.45 12.29 12.29
CA LEU A 92 7.12 10.98 12.36
C LEU A 92 6.24 9.89 12.97
N TYR A 93 5.34 10.22 13.91
CA TYR A 93 4.38 9.23 14.41
C TYR A 93 3.54 8.68 13.27
N PHE A 94 3.01 9.56 12.41
CA PHE A 94 2.20 9.13 11.27
C PHE A 94 3.04 8.41 10.22
N TRP A 95 4.30 8.81 10.01
CA TRP A 95 5.25 8.08 9.16
C TRP A 95 5.42 6.62 9.61
N PHE A 96 5.65 6.38 10.90
CA PHE A 96 5.73 5.02 11.43
C PHE A 96 4.41 4.26 11.30
N VAL A 97 3.27 4.92 11.56
CA VAL A 97 1.95 4.29 11.34
C VAL A 97 1.78 3.86 9.88
N THR A 98 2.18 4.69 8.92
CA THR A 98 2.20 4.36 7.50
C THR A 98 3.06 3.13 7.24
N LEU A 99 4.31 3.12 7.73
CA LEU A 99 5.30 2.06 7.50
C LEU A 99 4.84 0.71 8.07
N TYR A 100 4.40 0.70 9.33
CA TYR A 100 3.83 -0.50 9.95
C TYR A 100 2.54 -0.94 9.28
N SER A 101 1.67 -0.01 8.86
CA SER A 101 0.44 -0.39 8.15
C SER A 101 0.75 -1.10 6.84
N GLN A 102 1.71 -0.63 6.04
CA GLN A 102 2.14 -1.31 4.81
C GLN A 102 2.65 -2.73 5.10
N PHE A 103 3.48 -2.88 6.13
CA PHE A 103 3.95 -4.19 6.60
C PHE A 103 2.80 -5.13 6.96
N PHE A 104 1.85 -4.68 7.77
CA PHE A 104 0.71 -5.50 8.17
C PHE A 104 -0.28 -5.78 7.03
N ILE A 105 -0.40 -4.88 6.05
CA ILE A 105 -1.19 -5.11 4.82
C ILE A 105 -0.55 -6.22 3.98
N ALA A 106 0.77 -6.19 3.79
CA ALA A 106 1.49 -7.26 3.09
C ALA A 106 1.36 -8.60 3.83
N LEU A 107 1.56 -8.62 5.15
CA LEU A 107 1.35 -9.82 5.98
C LEU A 107 -0.09 -10.34 5.96
N ASN A 108 -1.08 -9.45 5.91
CA ASN A 108 -2.49 -9.82 5.82
C ASN A 108 -2.76 -10.64 4.55
N ARG A 109 -2.31 -10.13 3.40
CA ARG A 109 -2.43 -10.80 2.10
C ARG A 109 -1.67 -12.11 2.06
N PHE A 110 -0.44 -12.11 2.55
CA PHE A 110 0.38 -13.31 2.63
C PHE A 110 -0.26 -14.38 3.52
N SER A 111 -0.74 -14.00 4.72
CA SER A 111 -1.41 -14.93 5.63
C SER A 111 -2.71 -15.48 5.05
N LEU A 112 -3.46 -14.66 4.32
CA LEU A 112 -4.69 -15.12 3.65
C LEU A 112 -4.40 -16.24 2.64
N LEU A 113 -3.33 -16.11 1.87
CA LEU A 113 -2.96 -17.05 0.81
C LEU A 113 -2.28 -18.32 1.33
N PHE A 114 -1.33 -18.19 2.26
CA PHE A 114 -0.47 -19.30 2.67
C PHE A 114 -0.85 -19.89 4.03
N PHE A 115 -1.45 -19.11 4.93
CA PHE A 115 -1.75 -19.52 6.30
C PHE A 115 -3.17 -19.14 6.75
N PRO A 116 -4.23 -19.71 6.16
CA PRO A 116 -5.62 -19.30 6.41
C PRO A 116 -6.04 -19.37 7.89
N ARG A 117 -5.47 -20.31 8.64
CA ARG A 117 -5.69 -20.42 10.10
C ARG A 117 -5.18 -19.20 10.85
N ILE A 118 -3.96 -18.74 10.55
CA ILE A 118 -3.36 -17.54 11.17
C ILE A 118 -4.15 -16.30 10.75
N TYR A 119 -4.51 -16.20 9.47
CA TYR A 119 -5.35 -15.11 8.97
C TYR A 119 -6.67 -14.98 9.75
N LYS A 120 -7.39 -16.10 9.95
CA LYS A 120 -8.66 -16.09 10.68
C LYS A 120 -8.51 -15.62 12.13
N GLU A 121 -7.47 -16.10 12.82
CA GLU A 121 -7.27 -15.84 14.24
C GLU A 121 -6.71 -14.44 14.53
N VAL A 122 -5.70 -14.01 13.77
CA VAL A 122 -5.00 -12.74 13.99
C VAL A 122 -5.68 -11.62 13.22
N PHE A 123 -5.81 -11.76 11.90
CA PHE A 123 -6.25 -10.67 11.05
C PHE A 123 -7.76 -10.51 11.01
N GLN A 124 -8.54 -11.58 10.90
CA GLN A 124 -10.00 -11.48 10.79
C GLN A 124 -10.67 -11.22 12.15
N ARG A 125 -10.31 -11.98 13.18
CA ARG A 125 -10.93 -11.88 14.51
C ARG A 125 -10.38 -10.72 15.34
N ARG A 126 -9.08 -10.44 15.25
CA ARG A 126 -8.36 -9.52 16.15
C ARG A 126 -7.76 -8.30 15.44
N THR A 127 -8.28 -7.90 14.27
CA THR A 127 -7.72 -6.75 13.50
C THR A 127 -7.60 -5.48 14.33
N HIS A 128 -8.60 -5.16 15.15
CA HIS A 128 -8.62 -3.93 15.93
C HIS A 128 -7.54 -3.96 17.03
N TRP A 129 -7.36 -5.09 17.71
CA TRP A 129 -6.26 -5.29 18.66
C TRP A 129 -4.89 -5.24 17.98
N LEU A 130 -4.78 -5.77 16.76
CA LEU A 130 -3.55 -5.67 15.97
C LEU A 130 -3.22 -4.22 15.63
N ILE A 131 -4.22 -3.44 15.22
CA ILE A 131 -4.07 -2.00 14.93
C ILE A 131 -3.63 -1.24 16.17
N LEU A 132 -4.29 -1.47 17.31
CA LEU A 132 -3.89 -0.86 18.57
C LEU A 132 -2.47 -1.27 18.98
N PHE A 133 -2.12 -2.54 18.80
CA PHE A 133 -0.80 -3.06 19.15
C PHE A 133 0.32 -2.35 18.38
N TYR A 134 0.24 -2.28 17.04
CA TYR A 134 1.30 -1.59 16.30
C TYR A 134 1.24 -0.07 16.45
N ALA A 135 0.07 0.53 16.68
CA ALA A 135 -0.03 1.95 16.99
C ALA A 135 0.71 2.29 18.30
N LEU A 136 0.61 1.43 19.33
CA LEU A 136 1.38 1.58 20.56
C LEU A 136 2.89 1.45 20.32
N ILE A 137 3.32 0.52 19.46
CA ILE A 137 4.73 0.44 19.04
C ILE A 137 5.17 1.72 18.33
N CYS A 138 4.33 2.30 17.47
CA CYS A 138 4.62 3.58 16.82
C CYS A 138 4.78 4.71 17.83
N VAL A 139 3.95 4.76 18.88
CA VAL A 139 4.12 5.72 19.99
C VAL A 139 5.48 5.51 20.66
N CYS A 140 5.88 4.27 20.96
CA CYS A 140 7.19 3.99 21.54
C CYS A 140 8.35 4.45 20.66
N HIS A 141 8.29 4.23 19.34
CA HIS A 141 9.31 4.73 18.40
C HIS A 141 9.34 6.25 18.33
N PHE A 142 8.17 6.88 18.21
CA PHE A 142 8.02 8.34 18.18
C PHE A 142 8.55 9.02 19.45
N CYS A 143 8.39 8.42 20.62
CA CYS A 143 8.87 9.00 21.88
C CYS A 143 10.40 9.25 21.90
N VAL A 144 11.19 8.48 21.14
CA VAL A 144 12.65 8.64 21.08
C VAL A 144 13.04 10.01 20.53
N TYR A 145 12.21 10.60 19.66
CA TYR A 145 12.46 11.90 19.03
C TYR A 145 12.26 13.09 19.99
N PHE A 146 11.70 12.88 21.19
CA PHE A 146 11.61 13.94 22.21
C PHE A 146 12.87 14.07 23.08
N GLY A 147 13.88 13.22 22.85
CA GLY A 147 15.18 13.36 23.49
C GLY A 147 15.90 14.65 23.06
N ASP A 148 16.76 15.16 23.94
CA ASP A 148 17.54 16.36 23.66
C ASP A 148 18.46 16.16 22.44
N GLY A 149 18.33 17.04 21.45
CA GLY A 149 19.11 17.00 20.21
C GLY A 149 18.56 16.02 19.15
N CYS A 150 17.46 15.34 19.41
CA CYS A 150 16.86 14.35 18.51
C CYS A 150 15.72 14.94 17.64
N ASP A 151 15.78 16.24 17.38
CA ASP A 151 14.67 16.95 16.73
C ASP A 151 14.56 16.65 15.24
N PHE A 152 13.32 16.79 14.76
CA PHE A 152 12.96 16.67 13.36
C PHE A 152 12.06 17.84 13.01
N TYR A 153 12.45 18.62 12.01
CA TYR A 153 11.79 19.88 11.67
C TYR A 153 11.75 20.09 10.16
N TYR A 154 10.78 20.89 9.71
CA TYR A 154 10.65 21.24 8.30
C TYR A 154 11.57 22.43 8.02
N ASN A 155 12.49 22.28 7.08
CA ASN A 155 13.33 23.37 6.62
C ASN A 155 12.66 24.03 5.39
N ALA A 156 12.23 25.28 5.58
CA ALA A 156 11.53 26.04 4.55
C ALA A 156 12.45 26.55 3.43
N GLU A 157 13.77 26.61 3.66
CA GLU A 157 14.76 27.00 2.65
C GLU A 157 15.04 25.85 1.68
N THR A 158 15.04 24.62 2.20
CA THR A 158 15.36 23.44 1.41
C THR A 158 14.13 22.61 0.99
N TYR A 159 12.95 22.94 1.52
CA TYR A 159 11.67 22.27 1.25
C TYR A 159 11.62 20.80 1.67
N PHE A 160 12.46 20.38 2.61
CA PHE A 160 12.47 19.01 3.13
C PHE A 160 12.52 18.96 4.65
N TRP A 161 12.19 17.79 5.19
CA TRP A 161 12.31 17.54 6.63
C TRP A 161 13.73 17.12 6.98
N GLU A 162 14.28 17.75 8.00
CA GLU A 162 15.65 17.57 8.47
C GLU A 162 15.66 17.01 9.89
N PHE A 163 16.59 16.09 10.12
CA PHE A 163 17.00 15.72 11.47
C PHE A 163 18.03 16.75 11.96
N ALA A 164 18.00 17.07 13.25
CA ALA A 164 18.94 18.00 13.85
C ALA A 164 20.39 17.53 13.65
N ASP A 165 21.29 18.47 13.36
CA ASP A 165 22.73 18.24 13.21
C ASP A 165 23.40 18.01 14.58
N THR A 166 23.09 16.88 15.19
CA THR A 166 23.66 16.41 16.45
C THR A 166 23.97 14.92 16.36
N SER A 167 24.78 14.40 17.28
CA SER A 167 25.03 12.96 17.36
C SER A 167 23.74 12.13 17.52
N CYS A 168 22.72 12.66 18.22
CA CYS A 168 21.43 11.96 18.33
C CYS A 168 20.68 11.98 16.99
N GLY A 169 20.55 13.15 16.37
CA GLY A 169 19.83 13.32 15.11
C GLY A 169 20.39 12.44 14.00
N HIS A 170 21.72 12.32 13.88
CA HIS A 170 22.35 11.40 12.94
C HIS A 170 22.09 9.93 13.26
N ALA A 171 22.14 9.55 14.53
CA ALA A 171 21.91 8.15 14.94
C ALA A 171 20.47 7.71 14.65
N ILE A 172 19.48 8.53 14.99
CA ILE A 172 18.06 8.21 14.73
C ILE A 172 17.74 8.24 13.23
N ALA A 173 18.30 9.19 12.48
CA ALA A 173 18.12 9.27 11.03
C ALA A 173 18.62 8.00 10.34
N PHE A 174 19.80 7.51 10.73
CA PHE A 174 20.35 6.31 10.12
C PHE A 174 19.66 5.02 10.58
N TRP A 175 19.49 4.82 11.89
CA TRP A 175 19.02 3.53 12.41
C TRP A 175 17.49 3.38 12.41
N LEU A 176 16.77 4.40 12.87
CA LEU A 176 15.32 4.33 13.07
C LEU A 176 14.52 4.73 11.83
N ASP A 177 15.07 5.61 10.99
CA ASP A 177 14.41 6.02 9.77
C ASP A 177 14.94 5.26 8.55
N PHE A 178 16.21 5.45 8.17
CA PHE A 178 16.76 4.87 6.95
C PHE A 178 16.86 3.34 7.00
N ALA A 179 17.63 2.78 7.94
CA ALA A 179 17.89 1.33 7.98
C ALA A 179 16.61 0.53 8.27
N PHE A 180 15.83 0.96 9.25
CA PHE A 180 14.55 0.33 9.59
C PHE A 180 13.53 0.47 8.45
N GLY A 181 13.37 1.66 7.87
CA GLY A 181 12.49 1.90 6.72
C GLY A 181 12.86 1.03 5.53
N CYS A 182 14.13 0.99 5.15
CA CYS A 182 14.62 0.13 4.07
C CYS A 182 14.37 -1.35 4.35
N ALA A 183 14.64 -1.83 5.57
CA ALA A 183 14.40 -3.23 5.94
C ALA A 183 12.92 -3.61 5.82
N VAL A 184 12.02 -2.76 6.33
CA VAL A 184 10.57 -3.00 6.22
C VAL A 184 10.12 -2.96 4.75
N CYS A 185 10.59 -1.99 3.96
CA CYS A 185 10.28 -1.90 2.53
C CYS A 185 10.71 -3.17 1.77
N VAL A 186 11.92 -3.68 2.01
CA VAL A 186 12.39 -4.93 1.38
C VAL A 186 11.50 -6.10 1.76
N ILE A 187 11.13 -6.24 3.03
CA ILE A 187 10.26 -7.33 3.48
C ILE A 187 8.87 -7.22 2.82
N VAL A 188 8.28 -6.02 2.79
CA VAL A 188 6.99 -5.76 2.13
C VAL A 188 7.04 -6.14 0.65
N LEU A 189 8.07 -5.68 -0.06
CA LEU A 189 8.25 -5.99 -1.48
C LEU A 189 8.36 -7.49 -1.73
N LEU A 190 9.13 -8.21 -0.91
CA LEU A 190 9.26 -9.67 -1.02
C LEU A 190 7.91 -10.37 -0.79
N LEU A 191 7.18 -10.00 0.27
CA LEU A 191 5.87 -10.56 0.57
C LEU A 191 4.88 -10.32 -0.57
N ASP A 192 4.85 -9.10 -1.12
CA ASP A 192 3.95 -8.73 -2.21
C ASP A 192 4.29 -9.45 -3.51
N VAL A 193 5.57 -9.58 -3.85
CA VAL A 193 6.04 -10.35 -5.02
C VAL A 193 5.62 -11.82 -4.89
N ILE A 194 5.80 -12.42 -3.71
CA ILE A 194 5.37 -13.80 -3.45
C ILE A 194 3.84 -13.93 -3.60
N CYS A 195 3.07 -12.99 -3.06
CA CYS A 195 1.60 -12.99 -3.19
C CYS A 195 1.16 -12.89 -4.65
N VAL A 196 1.72 -11.95 -5.41
CA VAL A 196 1.41 -11.75 -6.83
C VAL A 196 1.77 -12.99 -7.64
N ALA A 197 2.94 -13.60 -7.39
CA ALA A 197 3.35 -14.83 -8.06
C ALA A 197 2.38 -15.99 -7.79
N ASN A 198 1.91 -16.15 -6.56
CA ASN A 198 0.95 -17.19 -6.20
C ASN A 198 -0.44 -16.96 -6.78
N MET A 199 -0.91 -15.70 -6.79
CA MET A 199 -2.18 -15.33 -7.43
C MET A 199 -2.15 -15.65 -8.92
N ARG A 200 -1.08 -15.27 -9.63
CA ARG A 200 -0.93 -15.58 -11.08
C ARG A 200 -0.92 -17.08 -11.37
N LYS A 201 -0.27 -17.88 -10.52
CA LYS A 201 -0.30 -19.35 -10.64
C LYS A 201 -1.72 -19.89 -10.43
N SER A 202 -2.42 -19.38 -9.42
CA SER A 202 -3.79 -19.81 -9.09
C SER A 202 -4.78 -19.45 -10.20
N ASP A 203 -4.67 -18.25 -10.78
CA ASP A 203 -5.51 -17.81 -11.90
C ASP A 203 -5.26 -18.66 -13.15
N THR A 204 -4.00 -19.02 -13.42
CA THR A 204 -3.66 -19.91 -14.54
C THR A 204 -4.30 -21.29 -14.37
N VAL A 205 -4.17 -21.89 -13.18
CA VAL A 205 -4.76 -23.21 -12.85
C VAL A 205 -6.30 -23.17 -12.90
N LEU A 206 -6.91 -22.08 -12.41
CA LEU A 206 -8.36 -21.91 -12.46
C LEU A 206 -8.85 -21.76 -13.91
N GLY A 207 -8.12 -20.99 -14.73
CA GLY A 207 -8.40 -20.85 -16.16
C GLY A 207 -8.33 -22.18 -16.90
N GLU A 208 -7.27 -22.97 -16.68
CA GLU A 208 -7.14 -24.32 -17.23
C GLU A 208 -8.31 -25.22 -16.80
N SER A 209 -8.66 -25.21 -15.52
CA SER A 209 -9.77 -25.99 -14.96
C SER A 209 -11.13 -25.61 -15.59
N LEU A 210 -11.37 -24.32 -15.81
CA LEU A 210 -12.57 -23.82 -16.48
C LEU A 210 -12.62 -24.24 -17.94
N THR A 211 -11.51 -24.14 -18.69
CA THR A 211 -11.47 -24.60 -20.09
C THR A 211 -11.70 -26.10 -20.24
N LEU A 212 -11.19 -26.90 -19.31
CA LEU A 212 -11.45 -28.35 -19.26
C LEU A 212 -12.92 -28.64 -18.96
N TYR A 213 -13.51 -27.89 -18.03
CA TYR A 213 -14.93 -28.00 -17.70
C TYR A 213 -15.83 -27.63 -18.89
N GLU A 214 -15.53 -26.54 -19.60
CA GLU A 214 -16.25 -26.13 -20.83
C GLU A 214 -16.14 -27.18 -21.93
N LYS A 215 -14.94 -27.74 -22.16
CA LYS A 215 -14.75 -28.86 -23.11
C LYS A 215 -15.62 -30.06 -22.74
N LYS A 216 -15.67 -30.42 -21.45
CA LYS A 216 -16.48 -31.55 -20.96
C LYS A 216 -17.98 -31.32 -21.18
N ILE A 217 -18.48 -30.11 -20.94
CA ILE A 217 -19.88 -29.76 -21.23
C ILE A 217 -20.17 -29.85 -22.73
N ARG A 218 -19.29 -29.31 -23.57
CA ARG A 218 -19.43 -29.36 -25.03
C ARG A 218 -19.52 -30.80 -25.55
N TRP A 219 -18.61 -31.66 -25.10
CA TRP A 219 -18.64 -33.09 -25.46
C TRP A 219 -19.94 -33.79 -25.07
N ARG A 220 -20.51 -33.45 -23.90
CA ARG A 220 -21.81 -34.00 -23.47
C ARG A 220 -22.94 -33.58 -24.40
N HIS A 221 -22.98 -32.32 -24.83
CA HIS A 221 -23.97 -31.85 -25.81
C HIS A 221 -23.83 -32.59 -27.15
N THR A 222 -22.60 -32.72 -27.67
CA THR A 222 -22.35 -33.43 -28.92
C THR A 222 -22.78 -34.91 -28.85
N LEU A 223 -22.52 -35.60 -27.73
CA LEU A 223 -22.96 -36.99 -27.54
C LEU A 223 -24.49 -37.13 -27.51
N VAL A 224 -25.19 -36.19 -26.88
CA VAL A 224 -26.67 -36.16 -26.86
C VAL A 224 -27.22 -35.94 -28.27
N GLU A 225 -26.66 -35.00 -29.03
CA GLU A 225 -27.05 -34.78 -30.43
C GLU A 225 -26.78 -36.02 -31.31
N PHE A 226 -25.66 -36.69 -31.11
CA PHE A 226 -25.32 -37.91 -31.84
C PHE A 226 -26.31 -39.04 -31.52
N GLY A 227 -26.65 -39.22 -30.24
CA GLY A 227 -27.67 -40.17 -29.80
C GLY A 227 -29.04 -39.88 -30.42
N HIS A 228 -29.44 -38.61 -30.48
CA HIS A 228 -30.71 -38.19 -31.08
C HIS A 228 -30.76 -38.48 -32.59
N ARG A 229 -29.65 -38.24 -33.31
CA ARG A 229 -29.54 -38.56 -34.75
C ARG A 229 -29.55 -40.06 -35.01
N SER A 230 -28.88 -40.87 -34.18
CA SER A 230 -28.91 -42.32 -34.32
C SER A 230 -30.30 -42.92 -34.09
N LEU A 231 -31.07 -42.37 -33.14
CA LEU A 231 -32.45 -42.80 -32.89
C LEU A 231 -33.37 -42.43 -34.06
N GLN A 232 -33.19 -41.25 -34.67
CA GLN A 232 -33.94 -40.88 -35.87
C GLN A 232 -33.60 -41.78 -37.07
N GLN A 233 -32.33 -42.12 -37.30
CA GLN A 233 -31.96 -43.05 -38.37
C GLN A 233 -32.51 -44.47 -38.16
N HIS A 234 -32.53 -44.97 -36.92
CA HIS A 234 -33.13 -46.27 -36.62
C HIS A 234 -34.65 -46.28 -36.80
N SER A 235 -35.33 -45.18 -36.42
CA SER A 235 -36.78 -45.03 -36.61
C SER A 235 -37.18 -44.93 -38.08
N TYR A 236 -36.39 -44.26 -38.93
CA TYR A 236 -36.62 -44.18 -40.38
C TYR A 236 -36.22 -45.47 -41.12
N GLY A 237 -35.24 -46.21 -40.62
CA GLY A 237 -34.85 -47.52 -41.17
C GLY A 237 -35.88 -48.62 -40.90
N SER A 238 -36.50 -48.61 -39.71
CA SER A 238 -37.50 -49.61 -39.34
C SER A 238 -38.86 -49.40 -40.03
N CYS A 239 -39.19 -48.18 -40.45
CA CYS A 239 -40.42 -47.88 -41.19
C CYS A 239 -40.37 -48.38 -42.65
N ARG A 240 -39.17 -48.42 -43.26
CA ARG A 240 -38.99 -48.84 -44.66
C ARG A 240 -39.06 -50.35 -44.88
N ILE A 241 -39.00 -51.16 -43.83
CA ILE A 241 -39.07 -52.63 -43.91
C ILE A 241 -40.53 -53.13 -43.95
N TRP A 242 -41.50 -52.31 -43.52
CA TRP A 242 -42.93 -52.68 -43.50
C TRP A 242 -43.70 -52.31 -44.79
N GLU A 243 -43.07 -51.67 -45.77
CA GLU A 243 -43.71 -51.30 -47.06
C GLU A 243 -43.31 -52.20 -48.25
N MET A 244 -42.53 -53.26 -48.04
CA MET A 244 -42.09 -54.19 -49.10
C MET A 244 -42.56 -55.64 -48.92
N GLY A 245 -43.60 -55.88 -48.10
CA GLY A 245 -44.21 -57.19 -47.89
C GLY A 245 -45.64 -57.27 -48.43
#